data_AF-A0A968HBB4-F1
#
_entry.id   AF-A0A968HBB4-F1
#
_cell.length_a   1.000
_cell.length_b   1.000
_cell.length_c   1.000
_cell.angle_alpha   90.00
_cell.angle_beta   90.00
_cell.angle_gamma   90.00
#
_symmetry.space_group_name_H-M   'P 1'
#
loop_
_entity.id
_entity.type
_entity.pdbx_description
1 polymer ?
#
loop_
_entity_poly.entity_id
_entity_poly.type
_entity_poly.pdbx_seq_one_letter_code
_entity_poly.pdbx_strand_id
1 'polypeptide(L)'
;GMPKEAAEMFGLMLRDKPVDPSTIGDFYAYAFKLEKTDQPDKALDTYRQIDQSDPTYRDVRERIEALSPQQPEEDQPDMTGKTSIRSFIKSGKIEPKYSFKLWFQILKSLQAAHSSGRPYGFLSPENILLDTHNNLSFLKRPPSAAYVAPEKTRGMEPDVRADIFSMGVILYEMLTGDLEGLGAVRVIDVAQDVPDWLDEIVIRCIRKVREDRYQNIDEIVADIKNLSKGRKDTDSPSA
;
A
#
# COMPACT_ATOMS: atom_id res chain seq x y z
N GLY A 1 -10.54 23.27 -35.88
CA GLY A 1 -11.20 21.95 -35.97
C GLY A 1 -12.34 21.95 -35.00
N MET A 2 -13.53 21.50 -35.42
CA MET A 2 -14.80 21.71 -34.70
C MET A 2 -14.77 21.47 -33.17
N PRO A 3 -14.04 20.48 -32.61
CA PRO A 3 -13.97 20.27 -31.16
C PRO A 3 -13.28 21.40 -30.38
N LYS A 4 -12.22 22.00 -30.95
CA LYS A 4 -11.43 23.06 -30.32
C LYS A 4 -12.19 24.39 -30.27
N GLU A 5 -12.84 24.74 -31.38
CA GLU A 5 -13.71 25.94 -31.49
C GLU A 5 -14.90 25.83 -30.52
N ALA A 6 -15.49 24.65 -30.37
CA ALA A 6 -16.55 24.41 -29.40
C ALA A 6 -16.08 24.57 -27.95
N ALA A 7 -14.87 24.10 -27.60
CA ALA A 7 -14.29 24.30 -26.28
C ALA A 7 -14.03 25.79 -26.00
N GLU A 8 -13.47 26.52 -26.96
CA GLU A 8 -13.20 27.97 -26.84
C GLU A 8 -14.50 28.78 -26.61
N MET A 9 -15.57 28.47 -27.35
CA MET A 9 -16.88 29.10 -27.18
C MET A 9 -17.49 28.82 -25.80
N PHE A 10 -17.39 27.58 -25.30
CA PHE A 10 -17.84 27.24 -23.95
C PHE A 10 -17.03 27.99 -22.88
N GLY A 11 -15.71 28.09 -23.06
CA GLY A 11 -14.85 28.85 -22.16
C GLY A 11 -15.25 30.33 -22.06
N LEU A 12 -15.62 30.95 -23.17
CA LEU A 12 -16.13 32.34 -23.18
C LEU A 12 -17.45 32.49 -22.42
N MET A 13 -18.37 31.51 -22.51
CA MET A 13 -19.65 31.55 -21.77
C MET A 13 -19.49 31.36 -20.26
N LEU A 14 -18.38 30.74 -19.83
CA LEU A 14 -18.11 30.40 -18.43
C LEU A 14 -17.15 31.35 -17.73
N ARG A 15 -16.47 32.24 -18.47
CA ARG A 15 -15.34 33.06 -17.99
C ARG A 15 -15.59 33.78 -16.66
N ASP A 16 -16.79 34.31 -16.46
CA ASP A 16 -17.15 35.11 -15.29
C ASP A 16 -18.19 34.41 -14.38
N LYS A 17 -18.45 33.12 -14.62
CA LYS A 17 -19.37 32.33 -13.80
C LYS A 17 -18.62 31.62 -12.67
N PRO A 18 -19.18 31.58 -11.45
CA PRO A 18 -18.63 30.73 -10.38
C PRO A 18 -18.83 29.25 -10.72
N VAL A 19 -17.98 28.38 -10.17
CA VAL A 19 -18.23 26.92 -10.15
C VAL A 19 -19.02 26.63 -8.88
N ASP A 20 -20.33 26.43 -9.03
CA ASP A 20 -21.26 26.16 -7.94
C ASP A 20 -22.37 25.19 -8.41
N PRO A 21 -23.27 24.71 -7.53
CA PRO A 21 -24.29 23.73 -7.91
C PRO A 21 -25.18 24.11 -9.10
N SER A 22 -25.32 25.41 -9.41
CA SER A 22 -26.12 25.91 -10.54
C SER A 22 -25.39 25.89 -11.88
N THR A 23 -24.05 25.88 -11.87
CA THR A 23 -23.19 25.96 -13.07
C THR A 23 -22.29 24.73 -13.26
N ILE A 24 -22.18 23.87 -12.25
CA ILE A 24 -21.25 22.72 -12.20
C ILE A 24 -21.39 21.77 -13.40
N GLY A 25 -22.60 21.61 -13.95
CA GLY A 25 -22.85 20.82 -15.15
C GLY A 25 -22.23 21.40 -16.42
N ASP A 26 -22.22 22.72 -16.56
CA ASP A 26 -21.62 23.40 -17.71
C ASP A 26 -20.09 23.33 -17.64
N PHE A 27 -19.52 23.51 -16.44
CA PHE A 27 -18.09 23.34 -16.20
C PHE A 27 -17.63 21.91 -16.46
N TYR A 28 -18.42 20.91 -16.07
CA TYR A 28 -18.12 19.51 -16.39
C TYR A 28 -18.13 19.26 -17.91
N ALA A 29 -19.13 19.77 -18.62
CA ALA A 29 -19.20 19.63 -20.08
C ALA A 29 -18.04 20.35 -20.78
N TYR A 30 -17.60 21.48 -20.24
CA TYR A 30 -16.43 22.22 -20.71
C TYR A 30 -15.13 21.44 -20.48
N ALA A 31 -14.89 20.94 -19.26
CA ALA A 31 -13.73 20.11 -18.92
C ALA A 31 -13.63 18.85 -19.80
N PHE A 32 -14.77 18.18 -20.02
CA PHE A 32 -14.84 17.00 -20.88
C PHE A 32 -14.52 17.29 -22.35
N LYS A 33 -14.86 18.49 -22.84
CA LYS A 33 -14.45 18.93 -24.19
C LYS A 33 -12.96 19.24 -24.23
N LEU A 34 -12.43 19.93 -23.23
CA LEU A 34 -11.00 20.23 -23.13
C LEU A 34 -10.13 18.97 -23.13
N GLU A 35 -10.56 17.92 -22.42
CA GLU A 35 -9.91 16.60 -22.38
C GLU A 35 -9.79 15.95 -23.76
N LYS A 36 -10.75 16.19 -24.66
CA LYS A 36 -10.74 15.69 -26.05
C LYS A 36 -9.99 16.60 -27.03
N THR A 37 -9.29 17.61 -26.52
CA THR A 37 -8.47 18.55 -27.29
C THR A 37 -7.04 18.55 -26.75
N ASP A 38 -6.13 19.29 -27.39
CA ASP A 38 -4.74 19.44 -26.94
C ASP A 38 -4.59 20.35 -25.68
N GLN A 39 -5.55 20.30 -24.74
CA GLN A 39 -5.59 21.13 -23.52
C GLN A 39 -5.91 20.32 -22.23
N PRO A 40 -5.21 19.21 -21.94
CA PRO A 40 -5.49 18.37 -20.77
C PRO A 40 -5.27 19.10 -19.43
N ASP A 41 -4.30 19.99 -19.33
CA ASP A 41 -4.03 20.75 -18.09
C ASP A 41 -5.20 21.64 -17.69
N LYS A 42 -5.82 22.30 -18.67
CA LYS A 42 -7.02 23.12 -18.43
C LYS A 42 -8.24 22.27 -18.06
N ALA A 43 -8.35 21.07 -18.63
CA ALA A 43 -9.40 20.12 -18.25
C ALA A 43 -9.22 19.72 -16.77
N LEU A 44 -7.99 19.36 -16.38
CA LEU A 44 -7.62 19.00 -15.03
C LEU A 44 -7.92 20.14 -14.02
N ASP A 45 -7.53 21.37 -14.32
CA ASP A 45 -7.81 22.52 -13.45
C ASP A 45 -9.31 22.80 -13.32
N THR A 46 -10.07 22.57 -14.38
CA THR A 46 -11.54 22.71 -14.33
C THR A 46 -12.17 21.61 -13.49
N TYR A 47 -11.73 20.35 -13.63
CA TYR A 47 -12.19 19.25 -12.78
C TYR A 47 -11.86 19.47 -11.30
N ARG A 48 -10.69 20.04 -10.97
CA ARG A 48 -10.32 20.39 -9.58
C ARG A 48 -11.26 21.43 -8.98
N GLN A 49 -11.68 22.44 -9.76
CA GLN A 49 -12.66 23.43 -9.30
C GLN A 49 -14.03 22.79 -9.04
N ILE A 50 -14.43 21.83 -9.89
CA ILE A 50 -15.66 21.05 -9.70
C ILE A 50 -15.58 20.21 -8.42
N ASP A 51 -14.50 19.45 -8.21
CA ASP A 51 -14.30 18.64 -7.00
C ASP A 51 -14.25 19.50 -5.72
N GLN A 52 -13.69 20.71 -5.80
CA GLN A 52 -13.69 21.66 -4.69
C GLN A 52 -15.11 22.16 -4.36
N SER A 53 -15.98 22.33 -5.36
CA SER A 53 -17.37 22.76 -5.16
C SER A 53 -18.28 21.61 -4.72
N ASP A 54 -18.15 20.44 -5.33
CA ASP A 54 -18.91 19.22 -5.01
C ASP A 54 -18.02 17.99 -5.25
N PRO A 55 -17.43 17.42 -4.19
CA PRO A 55 -16.53 16.29 -4.31
C PRO A 55 -17.20 14.96 -4.71
N THR A 56 -18.54 14.94 -4.78
CA THR A 56 -19.33 13.77 -5.15
C THR A 56 -19.90 13.85 -6.57
N TYR A 57 -19.55 14.91 -7.31
CA TYR A 57 -20.11 15.18 -8.62
C TYR A 57 -19.53 14.22 -9.68
N ARG A 58 -20.32 13.18 -10.02
CA ARG A 58 -20.04 12.21 -11.10
C ARG A 58 -18.66 11.51 -10.94
N ASP A 59 -17.92 11.37 -12.03
CA ASP A 59 -16.60 10.72 -12.19
C ASP A 59 -15.44 11.74 -12.10
N VAL A 60 -15.67 12.95 -11.58
CA VAL A 60 -14.69 14.04 -11.57
C VAL A 60 -13.38 13.64 -10.88
N ARG A 61 -13.44 12.91 -9.76
CA ARG A 61 -12.25 12.44 -9.05
C ARG A 61 -11.43 11.42 -9.85
N GLU A 62 -12.10 10.49 -10.51
CA GLU A 62 -11.47 9.49 -11.38
C GLU A 62 -10.78 10.18 -12.56
N ARG A 63 -11.39 11.23 -13.11
CA ARG A 63 -10.80 12.05 -14.18
C ARG A 63 -9.61 12.89 -13.70
N ILE A 64 -9.68 13.47 -12.50
CA ILE A 64 -8.54 14.16 -11.88
C ILE A 64 -7.39 13.18 -11.71
N GLU A 65 -7.64 11.96 -11.26
CA GLU A 65 -6.61 10.93 -11.12
C GLU A 65 -5.99 10.54 -12.47
N ALA A 66 -6.83 10.35 -13.50
CA ALA A 66 -6.38 9.98 -14.84
C ALA A 66 -5.59 11.08 -15.57
N LEU A 67 -5.95 12.36 -15.36
CA LEU A 67 -5.34 13.51 -16.02
C LEU A 67 -4.23 14.18 -15.20
N SER A 68 -4.18 13.95 -13.89
CA SER A 68 -3.07 14.43 -13.09
C SER A 68 -1.78 13.89 -13.68
N PRO A 69 -0.74 14.73 -13.85
CA PRO A 69 0.58 14.23 -14.16
C PRO A 69 0.85 13.09 -13.18
N GLN A 70 1.10 11.88 -13.69
CA GLN A 70 1.72 10.85 -12.88
C GLN A 70 2.89 11.56 -12.21
N GLN A 71 2.92 11.55 -10.87
CA GLN A 71 3.96 12.24 -10.11
C GLN A 71 5.29 11.99 -10.83
N PRO A 72 6.08 13.04 -11.14
CA PRO A 72 7.36 12.84 -11.81
C PRO A 72 8.03 11.71 -11.06
N GLU A 73 8.44 10.65 -11.76
CA GLU A 73 9.01 9.44 -11.18
C GLU A 73 9.93 9.88 -10.04
N GLU A 74 9.47 9.77 -8.79
CA GLU A 74 10.33 10.06 -7.64
C GLU A 74 11.52 9.14 -7.85
N ASP A 75 12.71 9.71 -8.06
CA ASP A 75 13.97 9.04 -8.39
C ASP A 75 13.83 7.53 -8.20
N GLN A 76 13.47 6.79 -9.27
CA GLN A 76 13.26 5.35 -9.14
C GLN A 76 14.53 4.82 -8.45
N PRO A 77 14.41 4.19 -7.26
CA PRO A 77 15.57 3.88 -6.46
C PRO A 77 16.60 3.17 -7.32
N ASP A 78 17.85 3.66 -7.35
CA ASP A 78 18.90 2.99 -8.12
C ASP A 78 18.89 1.50 -7.79
N MET A 79 18.58 0.68 -8.79
CA MET A 79 18.40 -0.75 -8.66
C MET A 79 19.75 -1.50 -8.72
N THR A 80 20.83 -0.79 -9.03
CA THR A 80 22.17 -1.36 -9.19
C THR A 80 22.63 -1.99 -7.88
N GLY A 81 22.97 -3.29 -7.94
CA GLY A 81 23.41 -4.04 -6.75
C GLY A 81 22.30 -4.37 -5.74
N LYS A 82 21.02 -4.18 -6.10
CA LYS A 82 19.88 -4.48 -5.24
C LYS A 82 19.09 -5.69 -5.70
N THR A 83 18.57 -6.45 -4.74
CA THR A 83 17.75 -7.65 -4.96
C THR A 83 16.44 -7.51 -4.19
N SER A 84 15.32 -7.83 -4.84
CA SER A 84 14.00 -7.79 -4.19
C SER A 84 13.80 -8.97 -3.24
N ILE A 85 12.97 -8.81 -2.19
CA ILE A 85 12.54 -9.91 -1.32
C ILE A 85 11.92 -11.05 -2.14
N ARG A 86 11.17 -10.72 -3.21
CA ARG A 86 10.63 -11.69 -4.16
C ARG A 86 11.71 -12.62 -4.71
N SER A 87 12.86 -12.08 -5.10
CA SER A 87 13.97 -12.86 -5.65
C SER A 87 14.54 -13.83 -4.61
N PHE A 88 14.63 -13.42 -3.34
CA PHE A 88 15.05 -14.30 -2.25
C PHE A 88 14.08 -15.47 -2.07
N ILE A 89 12.77 -15.20 -2.00
CA ILE A 89 11.73 -16.23 -1.87
C ILE A 89 11.81 -17.24 -3.04
N LYS A 90 11.99 -16.76 -4.27
CA LYS A 90 12.12 -17.61 -5.47
C LYS A 90 13.40 -18.44 -5.49
N SER A 91 14.48 -17.98 -4.85
CA SER A 91 15.77 -18.68 -4.84
C SER A 91 15.79 -19.93 -3.94
N GLY A 92 14.79 -20.09 -3.07
CA GLY A 92 14.65 -21.22 -2.16
C GLY A 92 14.19 -20.78 -0.77
N LYS A 93 14.11 -21.73 0.17
CA LYS A 93 13.69 -21.46 1.54
C LYS A 93 14.69 -20.55 2.24
N ILE A 94 14.23 -19.38 2.66
CA ILE A 94 14.99 -18.46 3.51
C ILE A 94 14.97 -19.03 4.93
N GLU A 95 16.11 -19.03 5.64
CA GLU A 95 16.17 -19.47 7.04
C GLU A 95 15.17 -18.64 7.88
N PRO A 96 14.27 -19.26 8.68
CA PRO A 96 13.25 -18.54 9.44
C PRO A 96 13.80 -17.40 10.30
N LYS A 97 14.97 -17.60 10.90
CA LYS A 97 15.66 -16.59 11.70
C LYS A 97 16.10 -15.38 10.87
N TYR A 98 16.55 -15.59 9.64
CA TYR A 98 16.89 -14.50 8.72
C TYR A 98 15.61 -13.82 8.22
N SER A 99 14.57 -14.58 7.85
CA SER A 99 13.27 -14.05 7.47
C SER A 99 12.71 -13.11 8.53
N PHE A 100 12.72 -13.54 9.80
CA PHE A 100 12.27 -12.72 10.91
C PHE A 100 13.11 -11.45 11.09
N LYS A 101 14.44 -11.53 11.05
CA LYS A 101 15.33 -10.35 11.20
C LYS A 101 15.04 -9.30 10.13
N LEU A 102 14.95 -9.74 8.88
CA LEU A 102 14.70 -8.89 7.74
C LEU A 102 13.30 -8.27 7.80
N TRP A 103 12.28 -9.08 8.08
CA TRP A 103 10.91 -8.62 8.31
C TRP A 103 10.83 -7.58 9.44
N PHE A 104 11.52 -7.81 10.55
CA PHE A 104 11.55 -6.88 11.67
C PHE A 104 12.27 -5.56 11.34
N GLN A 105 13.31 -5.61 10.49
CA GLN A 105 13.96 -4.41 9.97
C GLN A 105 13.00 -3.59 9.09
N ILE A 106 12.23 -4.26 8.22
CA ILE A 106 11.21 -3.61 7.38
C ILE A 106 10.14 -2.92 8.23
N LEU A 107 9.62 -3.61 9.26
CA LEU A 107 8.67 -3.01 10.20
C LEU A 107 9.22 -1.74 10.84
N LYS A 108 10.46 -1.76 11.33
CA LYS A 108 11.07 -0.57 11.93
C LYS A 108 11.19 0.60 10.95
N SER A 109 11.52 0.33 9.69
CA SER A 109 11.54 1.37 8.64
C SER A 109 10.17 1.98 8.40
N LEU A 110 9.09 1.18 8.47
CA LEU A 110 7.72 1.65 8.30
C LEU A 110 7.20 2.47 9.49
N GLN A 111 7.67 2.19 10.70
CA GLN A 111 7.25 2.90 11.90
C GLN A 111 7.47 4.42 11.78
N ALA A 112 8.57 4.85 11.18
CA ALA A 112 8.83 6.26 10.92
C ALA A 112 7.82 6.85 9.91
N ALA A 113 7.48 6.11 8.85
CA ALA A 113 6.51 6.52 7.83
C ALA A 113 5.08 6.63 8.38
N HIS A 114 4.72 5.75 9.32
CA HIS A 114 3.40 5.70 9.97
C HIS A 114 3.12 6.86 10.94
N SER A 115 4.12 7.67 11.29
CA SER A 115 3.97 8.80 12.22
C SER A 115 2.92 9.85 11.79
N SER A 116 2.60 9.90 10.49
CA SER A 116 1.54 10.74 9.93
C SER A 116 0.14 10.11 9.94
N GLY A 117 0.01 8.87 10.44
CA GLY A 117 -1.22 8.07 10.41
C GLY A 117 -1.57 7.46 9.06
N ARG A 118 -0.75 7.70 8.02
CA ARG A 118 -0.97 7.16 6.67
C ARG A 118 -0.19 5.86 6.45
N PRO A 119 -0.78 4.87 5.76
CA PRO A 119 -0.03 3.68 5.34
C PRO A 119 0.95 4.04 4.21
N TYR A 120 1.97 3.21 4.07
CA TYR A 120 2.85 3.16 2.89
C TYR A 120 2.07 2.66 1.67
N GLY A 121 1.29 1.58 1.81
CA GLY A 121 0.28 1.16 0.82
C GLY A 121 0.78 0.43 -0.43
N PHE A 122 2.11 0.31 -0.61
CA PHE A 122 2.75 -0.40 -1.72
C PHE A 122 3.59 -1.61 -1.26
N LEU A 123 3.28 -2.19 -0.10
CA LEU A 123 4.06 -3.31 0.43
C LEU A 123 3.79 -4.60 -0.35
N SER A 124 4.85 -5.12 -0.97
CA SER A 124 4.92 -6.47 -1.51
C SER A 124 6.38 -6.90 -1.65
N PRO A 125 6.68 -8.21 -1.82
CA PRO A 125 8.06 -8.68 -1.95
C PRO A 125 8.83 -8.08 -3.14
N GLU A 126 8.14 -7.67 -4.20
CA GLU A 126 8.74 -7.02 -5.38
C GLU A 126 9.16 -5.57 -5.09
N ASN A 127 8.50 -4.93 -4.11
CA ASN A 127 8.67 -3.53 -3.79
C ASN A 127 9.64 -3.27 -2.65
N ILE A 128 10.19 -4.33 -2.05
CA ILE A 128 11.16 -4.23 -0.96
C ILE A 128 12.49 -4.75 -1.49
N LEU A 129 13.50 -3.88 -1.47
CA LEU A 129 14.81 -4.15 -2.04
C LEU A 129 15.87 -4.16 -0.95
N LEU A 130 16.86 -5.04 -1.13
CA LEU A 130 18.05 -5.14 -0.31
C LEU A 130 19.30 -4.97 -1.16
N ASP A 131 20.24 -4.16 -0.69
CA ASP A 131 21.59 -4.16 -1.23
C ASP A 131 22.49 -5.20 -0.53
N THR A 132 23.75 -5.30 -0.97
CA THR A 132 24.76 -6.20 -0.38
C THR A 132 25.15 -5.87 1.06
N HIS A 133 24.73 -4.72 1.58
CA HIS A 133 24.97 -4.26 2.95
C HIS A 133 23.72 -4.41 3.84
N ASN A 134 22.66 -5.06 3.35
CA ASN A 134 21.34 -5.18 4.00
C ASN A 134 20.61 -3.84 4.22
N ASN A 135 20.89 -2.82 3.40
CA ASN A 135 20.10 -1.60 3.42
C ASN A 135 18.79 -1.81 2.66
N LEU A 136 17.70 -1.32 3.24
CA LEU A 136 16.37 -1.39 2.64
C LEU A 136 16.11 -0.18 1.76
N SER A 137 15.52 -0.43 0.59
CA SER A 137 14.84 0.61 -0.19
C SER A 137 13.50 0.09 -0.69
N PHE A 138 12.57 1.02 -0.95
CA PHE A 138 11.20 0.69 -1.25
C PHE A 138 10.75 1.29 -2.58
N LEU A 139 10.04 0.50 -3.38
CA LEU A 139 9.41 0.93 -4.62
C LEU A 139 7.92 1.21 -4.38
N LYS A 140 7.41 2.26 -5.02
CA LYS A 140 5.97 2.60 -5.00
C LYS A 140 5.25 2.04 -6.23
N ARG A 141 5.31 0.72 -6.45
CA ARG A 141 4.57 0.07 -7.55
C ARG A 141 3.30 -0.59 -7.01
N PRO A 142 2.22 -0.70 -7.81
CA PRO A 142 1.02 -1.41 -7.38
C PRO A 142 1.35 -2.84 -6.90
N PRO A 143 1.01 -3.23 -5.66
CA PRO A 143 1.27 -4.57 -5.16
C PRO A 143 0.31 -5.60 -5.78
N SER A 144 0.74 -6.86 -5.83
CA SER A 144 -0.18 -7.96 -6.18
C SER A 144 -1.34 -8.05 -5.18
N ALA A 145 -2.52 -8.45 -5.66
CA ALA A 145 -3.75 -8.52 -4.88
C ALA A 145 -3.63 -9.36 -3.60
N ALA A 146 -2.74 -10.34 -3.57
CA ALA A 146 -2.52 -11.20 -2.40
C ALA A 146 -1.98 -10.44 -1.17
N TYR A 147 -1.26 -9.32 -1.38
CA TYR A 147 -0.70 -8.49 -0.30
C TYR A 147 -1.58 -7.29 0.04
N VAL A 148 -2.68 -7.09 -0.69
CA VAL A 148 -3.60 -5.98 -0.48
C VAL A 148 -4.58 -6.33 0.63
N ALA A 149 -4.70 -5.44 1.62
CA ALA A 149 -5.62 -5.64 2.73
C ALA A 149 -7.09 -5.68 2.26
N PRO A 150 -7.96 -6.52 2.85
CA PRO A 150 -9.33 -6.72 2.38
C PRO A 150 -10.18 -5.45 2.30
N GLU A 151 -9.95 -4.51 3.20
CA GLU A 151 -10.63 -3.20 3.22
C GLU A 151 -10.32 -2.36 1.98
N LYS A 152 -9.09 -2.42 1.48
CA LYS A 152 -8.66 -1.68 0.29
C LYS A 152 -9.31 -2.25 -0.97
N THR A 153 -9.44 -3.57 -1.07
CA THR A 153 -10.17 -4.23 -2.17
C THR A 153 -11.67 -3.89 -2.16
N ARG A 154 -12.23 -3.53 -1.01
CA ARG A 154 -13.62 -3.10 -0.84
C ARG A 154 -13.82 -1.59 -1.05
N GLY A 155 -12.78 -0.85 -1.46
CA GLY A 155 -12.84 0.59 -1.65
C GLY A 155 -12.95 1.40 -0.36
N MET A 156 -12.62 0.81 0.80
CA MET A 156 -12.54 1.54 2.06
C MET A 156 -11.17 2.21 2.19
N GLU A 157 -11.14 3.41 2.78
CA GLU A 157 -9.91 4.15 3.01
C GLU A 157 -8.97 3.36 3.96
N PRO A 158 -7.77 2.98 3.51
CA PRO A 158 -6.84 2.22 4.33
C PRO A 158 -6.10 3.12 5.33
N ASP A 159 -5.84 2.58 6.52
CA ASP A 159 -4.93 3.18 7.50
C ASP A 159 -3.68 2.31 7.66
N VAL A 160 -2.79 2.66 8.61
CA VAL A 160 -1.54 1.92 8.90
C VAL A 160 -1.74 0.41 9.12
N ARG A 161 -2.95 -0.03 9.49
CA ARG A 161 -3.25 -1.46 9.71
C ARG A 161 -3.28 -2.23 8.39
N ALA A 162 -3.51 -1.56 7.25
CA ALA A 162 -3.41 -2.19 5.94
C ALA A 162 -1.97 -2.66 5.65
N ASP A 163 -0.96 -1.86 6.03
CA ASP A 163 0.44 -2.27 5.92
C ASP A 163 0.76 -3.43 6.87
N ILE A 164 0.17 -3.46 8.07
CA ILE A 164 0.32 -4.58 9.02
C ILE A 164 -0.17 -5.88 8.40
N PHE A 165 -1.29 -5.85 7.67
CA PHE A 165 -1.76 -7.01 6.92
C PHE A 165 -0.77 -7.42 5.84
N SER A 166 -0.30 -6.49 5.00
CA SER A 166 0.69 -6.78 3.97
C SER A 166 1.96 -7.38 4.56
N MET A 167 2.45 -6.85 5.69
CA MET A 167 3.61 -7.40 6.40
C MET A 167 3.35 -8.80 6.96
N GLY A 168 2.13 -9.12 7.38
CA GLY A 168 1.74 -10.48 7.78
C GLY A 168 1.80 -11.46 6.62
N VAL A 169 1.28 -11.08 5.45
CA VAL A 169 1.34 -11.91 4.23
C VAL A 169 2.79 -12.11 3.77
N ILE A 170 3.61 -11.04 3.79
CA ILE A 170 5.04 -11.12 3.45
C ILE A 170 5.77 -12.07 4.41
N LEU A 171 5.53 -11.96 5.73
CA LEU A 171 6.17 -12.85 6.70
C LEU A 171 5.77 -14.31 6.50
N TYR A 172 4.48 -14.58 6.28
CA TYR A 172 4.00 -15.92 5.96
C TYR A 172 4.80 -16.50 4.80
N GLU A 173 4.83 -15.80 3.66
CA GLU A 173 5.51 -16.28 2.45
C GLU A 173 7.02 -16.43 2.63
N MET A 174 7.66 -15.55 3.38
CA MET A 174 9.09 -15.66 3.69
C MET A 174 9.42 -16.88 4.57
N LEU A 175 8.45 -17.40 5.32
CA LEU A 175 8.63 -18.57 6.19
C LEU A 175 8.23 -19.87 5.49
N THR A 176 7.16 -19.84 4.69
CA THR A 176 6.61 -21.03 4.01
C THR A 176 7.20 -21.26 2.62
N GLY A 177 7.58 -20.18 1.92
CA GLY A 177 8.05 -20.16 0.53
C GLY A 177 6.97 -19.86 -0.50
N ASP A 178 5.69 -19.87 -0.11
CA ASP A 178 4.54 -19.59 -0.98
C ASP A 178 3.34 -19.06 -0.16
N LEU A 179 2.21 -18.82 -0.83
CA LEU A 179 0.98 -18.34 -0.20
C LEU A 179 -0.10 -19.44 -0.08
N GLU A 180 0.22 -20.69 -0.36
CA GLU A 180 -0.71 -21.79 -0.20
C GLU A 180 -1.06 -21.94 1.28
N GLY A 181 -2.36 -22.00 1.60
CA GLY A 181 -2.82 -22.12 2.98
C GLY A 181 -2.81 -20.83 3.80
N LEU A 182 -2.49 -19.66 3.22
CA LEU A 182 -2.51 -18.37 3.92
C LEU A 182 -3.82 -18.17 4.72
N GLY A 183 -3.69 -18.07 6.05
CA GLY A 183 -4.82 -17.86 6.97
C GLY A 183 -5.68 -19.09 7.25
N ALA A 184 -5.35 -20.25 6.66
CA ALA A 184 -6.01 -21.54 6.90
C ALA A 184 -5.08 -22.57 7.55
N VAL A 185 -3.77 -22.45 7.30
CA VAL A 185 -2.72 -23.34 7.81
C VAL A 185 -1.76 -22.52 8.65
N ARG A 186 -1.27 -23.09 9.76
CA ARG A 186 -0.24 -22.45 10.57
C ARG A 186 1.11 -22.59 9.91
N VAL A 187 1.96 -21.59 10.05
CA VAL A 187 3.33 -21.60 9.50
C VAL A 187 4.11 -22.78 10.04
N ILE A 188 3.96 -23.10 11.33
CA ILE A 188 4.64 -24.23 11.99
C ILE A 188 4.26 -25.61 11.44
N ASP A 189 3.11 -25.73 10.75
CA ASP A 189 2.66 -26.99 10.15
C ASP A 189 3.33 -27.25 8.78
N VAL A 190 3.94 -26.22 8.17
CA VAL A 190 4.53 -26.28 6.81
C VAL A 190 6.00 -25.84 6.74
N ALA A 191 6.49 -25.14 7.76
CA ALA A 191 7.87 -24.66 7.86
C ALA A 191 8.52 -25.18 9.15
N GLN A 192 9.72 -25.77 9.00
CA GLN A 192 10.53 -26.23 10.12
C GLN A 192 11.26 -25.04 10.78
N ASP A 193 11.65 -25.22 12.05
CA ASP A 193 12.44 -24.24 12.81
C ASP A 193 11.78 -22.86 12.98
N VAL A 194 10.46 -22.80 12.78
CA VAL A 194 9.63 -21.63 13.10
C VAL A 194 9.09 -21.81 14.52
N PRO A 195 9.35 -20.86 15.44
CA PRO A 195 8.77 -20.95 16.77
C PRO A 195 7.30 -20.55 16.75
N ASP A 196 6.41 -21.22 17.50
CA ASP A 196 4.96 -20.92 17.38
C ASP A 196 4.58 -19.49 17.77
N TRP A 197 5.38 -18.79 18.60
CA TRP A 197 5.13 -17.37 18.85
C TRP A 197 5.18 -16.54 17.56
N LEU A 198 5.99 -16.92 16.58
CA LEU A 198 6.07 -16.21 15.30
C LEU A 198 4.83 -16.49 14.44
N ASP A 199 4.26 -17.69 14.53
CA ASP A 199 2.98 -18.05 13.91
C ASP A 199 1.83 -17.20 14.49
N GLU A 200 1.80 -17.01 15.80
CA GLU A 200 0.82 -16.15 16.47
C GLU A 200 0.88 -14.69 15.96
N ILE A 201 2.09 -14.16 15.74
CA ILE A 201 2.27 -12.83 15.13
C ILE A 201 1.69 -12.80 13.71
N VAL A 202 2.01 -13.80 12.87
CA VAL A 202 1.51 -13.88 11.48
C VAL A 202 0.00 -13.91 11.45
N ILE A 203 -0.63 -14.81 12.21
CA ILE A 203 -2.09 -14.99 12.26
C ILE A 203 -2.78 -13.69 12.65
N ARG A 204 -2.26 -12.97 13.65
CA ARG A 204 -2.85 -11.70 14.10
C ARG A 204 -2.68 -10.59 13.07
N CYS A 205 -1.57 -10.52 12.36
CA CYS A 205 -1.37 -9.56 11.27
C CYS A 205 -2.37 -9.77 10.11
N ILE A 206 -2.66 -11.03 9.73
CA ILE A 206 -3.47 -11.34 8.54
C ILE A 206 -4.98 -11.45 8.79
N ARG A 207 -5.47 -11.06 9.98
CA ARG A 207 -6.91 -11.09 10.27
C ARG A 207 -7.68 -10.21 9.30
N LYS A 208 -8.84 -10.72 8.83
CA LYS A 208 -9.68 -10.04 7.83
C LYS A 208 -10.35 -8.78 8.35
N VAL A 209 -10.66 -8.75 9.64
CA VAL A 209 -11.22 -7.58 10.34
C VAL A 209 -10.05 -6.77 10.88
N ARG A 210 -9.95 -5.50 10.47
CA ARG A 210 -8.79 -4.66 10.78
C ARG A 210 -8.68 -4.31 12.26
N GLU A 211 -9.79 -4.24 12.97
CA GLU A 211 -9.86 -4.02 14.42
C GLU A 211 -9.30 -5.20 15.21
N ASP A 212 -9.28 -6.40 14.62
CA ASP A 212 -8.71 -7.59 15.27
C ASP A 212 -7.19 -7.72 15.07
N ARG A 213 -6.61 -6.93 14.17
CA ARG A 213 -5.15 -6.90 13.91
C ARG A 213 -4.42 -6.12 15.01
N TYR A 214 -3.10 -6.07 14.92
CA TYR A 214 -2.35 -5.03 15.64
C TYR A 214 -2.77 -3.65 15.13
N GLN A 215 -2.95 -2.70 16.04
CA GLN A 215 -3.39 -1.34 15.67
C GLN A 215 -2.22 -0.45 15.24
N ASN A 216 -1.00 -0.81 15.61
CA ASN A 216 0.24 -0.11 15.25
C ASN A 216 1.45 -1.05 15.40
N ILE A 217 2.61 -0.60 14.94
CA ILE A 217 3.86 -1.37 14.97
C ILE A 217 4.39 -1.55 16.41
N ASP A 218 4.13 -0.59 17.31
CA ASP A 218 4.56 -0.71 18.71
C ASP A 218 3.89 -1.88 19.43
N GLU A 219 2.62 -2.16 19.13
CA GLU A 219 1.93 -3.35 19.64
C GLU A 219 2.60 -4.65 19.16
N ILE A 220 3.01 -4.72 17.88
CA ILE A 220 3.74 -5.88 17.34
C ILE A 220 5.07 -6.06 18.10
N VAL A 221 5.83 -4.97 18.28
CA VAL A 221 7.12 -4.99 18.97
C VAL A 221 6.95 -5.41 20.45
N ALA A 222 5.90 -4.95 21.11
CA ALA A 222 5.58 -5.34 22.48
C ALA A 222 5.22 -6.84 22.56
N ASP A 223 4.39 -7.34 21.64
CA ASP A 223 3.95 -8.74 21.64
C ASP A 223 5.12 -9.70 21.37
N ILE A 224 5.99 -9.37 20.40
CA ILE A 224 7.24 -10.12 20.15
C ILE A 224 8.08 -10.24 21.43
N LYS A 225 8.24 -9.15 22.20
CA LYS A 225 9.01 -9.18 23.46
C LYS A 225 8.36 -10.05 24.52
N ASN A 226 7.04 -10.05 24.60
CA ASN A 226 6.30 -10.84 25.60
C ASN A 226 6.32 -12.33 25.25
N LEU A 227 5.98 -12.68 24.01
CA LEU A 227 5.90 -14.06 23.56
C LEU A 227 7.28 -14.74 23.49
N SER A 228 8.33 -14.00 23.08
CA SER A 228 9.69 -14.55 23.04
C SER A 228 10.33 -14.74 24.42
N LYS A 229 9.84 -14.05 25.46
CA LYS A 229 10.28 -14.22 26.86
C LYS A 229 9.48 -15.30 27.57
N GLY A 230 8.16 -15.29 27.45
CA GLY A 230 7.27 -16.22 28.15
C GLY A 230 7.53 -17.70 27.85
N ARG A 231 8.18 -18.01 26.72
CA ARG A 231 8.59 -19.39 26.37
C ARG A 231 10.01 -19.78 26.79
N LYS A 232 10.90 -18.82 27.09
CA LYS A 232 12.21 -19.15 27.70
C LYS A 232 12.06 -19.68 29.12
N ASP A 233 11.01 -19.27 29.82
CA ASP A 233 10.75 -19.68 31.20
C ASP A 233 10.07 -21.06 31.28
N THR A 234 9.45 -21.55 30.20
CA THR A 234 8.78 -22.87 30.15
C THR A 234 9.66 -24.01 29.65
N ASP A 235 10.81 -23.72 29.03
CA ASP A 235 11.79 -24.71 28.54
C ASP A 235 12.92 -25.01 29.55
N SER A 236 12.82 -24.52 30.79
CA SER A 236 13.68 -25.00 31.87
C SER A 236 13.18 -26.37 32.33
N PRO A 237 13.97 -27.45 32.21
CA PRO A 237 13.55 -28.73 32.74
C PRO A 237 13.42 -28.57 34.25
N SER A 238 12.21 -28.80 34.76
CA SER A 238 11.97 -29.05 36.16
C SER A 238 12.95 -30.14 36.62
N ALA A 239 13.91 -29.74 37.45
CA ALA A 239 14.93 -30.58 38.06
C ALA A 239 14.33 -31.67 38.95
#